data_AF-A0A2S6UUH8-F1
#
_entry.id   AF-A0A2S6UUH8-F1
#
_cell.length_a   1.000
_cell.length_b   1.000
_cell.length_c   1.000
_cell.angle_alpha   90.00
_cell.angle_beta   90.00
_cell.angle_gamma   90.00
#
_symmetry.space_group_name_H-M   'P 1'
#
loop_
_entity.id
_entity.type
_entity.pdbx_description
1 polymer ?
#
loop_
_entity_poly.entity_id
_entity_poly.type
_entity_poly.pdbx_seq_one_letter_code
_entity_poly.pdbx_strand_id
1 'polypeptide(L)'
;MQTLVIIFLSIGFFILLWKKLIHIDISFFLFLALIFLGFFSLNDTFVSFIADLFSIKYEPIAIVFLTIFILLCINITLLIFITKINLKHIALVKKVAAIELEQQKNEEINKNDINN
;
A
#
# COMPACT_ATOMS: atom_id res chain seq x y z
N MET A 1 10.83 -4.78 30.60
CA MET A 1 10.95 -5.57 29.35
C MET A 1 9.82 -5.22 28.38
N GLN A 2 8.55 -5.41 28.73
CA GLN A 2 7.40 -5.16 27.85
C GLN A 2 7.31 -3.71 27.31
N THR A 3 7.59 -2.71 28.15
CA THR A 3 7.58 -1.28 27.75
C THR A 3 8.68 -0.91 26.76
N LEU A 4 9.83 -1.58 26.83
CA LEU A 4 10.98 -1.35 25.96
C LEU A 4 10.70 -1.86 24.54
N VAL A 5 9.98 -2.98 24.43
CA VAL A 5 9.50 -3.54 23.16
C VAL A 5 8.48 -2.59 22.52
N ILE A 6 7.56 -2.02 23.31
CA ILE A 6 6.55 -1.06 22.81
C ILE A 6 7.22 0.21 22.27
N ILE A 7 8.22 0.74 22.98
CA ILE A 7 8.97 1.94 22.55
C ILE A 7 9.76 1.65 21.28
N PHE A 8 10.44 0.50 21.21
CA PHE A 8 11.20 0.09 20.03
C PHE A 8 10.31 -0.13 18.81
N LEU A 9 9.15 -0.77 19.01
CA LEU A 9 8.14 -0.96 17.96
C LEU A 9 7.62 0.39 17.47
N SER A 10 7.33 1.32 18.38
CA SER A 10 6.83 2.67 18.06
C SER A 10 7.86 3.52 17.31
N ILE A 11 9.15 3.40 17.63
CA ILE A 11 10.24 4.08 16.92
C ILE A 11 10.49 3.45 15.54
N GLY A 12 10.47 2.13 15.43
CA GLY A 12 10.54 1.44 14.13
C GLY A 12 9.37 1.85 13.23
N PHE A 13 8.20 2.06 13.83
CA PHE A 13 7.02 2.58 13.17
C PHE A 13 7.19 4.01 12.65
N PHE A 14 7.71 4.90 13.48
CA PHE A 14 7.95 6.29 13.11
C PHE A 14 8.93 6.39 11.93
N ILE A 15 9.95 5.54 11.93
CA ILE A 15 10.92 5.42 10.83
C ILE A 15 10.27 4.87 9.55
N LEU A 16 9.35 3.91 9.67
CA LEU A 16 8.58 3.39 8.52
C LEU A 16 7.69 4.48 7.91
N LEU A 17 7.04 5.30 8.74
CA LEU A 17 6.21 6.44 8.31
C LEU A 17 7.02 7.56 7.65
N TRP A 18 8.25 7.77 8.10
CA TRP A 18 9.10 8.84 7.59
C TRP A 18 9.71 8.54 6.23
N LYS A 19 9.83 7.26 5.84
CA LYS A 19 10.57 6.85 4.63
C LYS A 19 9.83 6.98 3.30
N LYS A 20 8.70 7.71 3.28
CA LYS A 20 8.06 8.30 2.08
C LYS A 20 7.35 7.29 1.16
N LEU A 21 6.21 7.72 0.60
CA LEU A 21 5.53 7.19 -0.59
C LEU A 21 4.47 6.06 -0.45
N ILE A 22 3.65 6.08 0.59
CA ILE A 22 2.34 5.40 0.51
C ILE A 22 1.30 6.49 0.51
N HIS A 23 0.54 6.55 -0.59
CA HIS A 23 -0.65 7.36 -0.73
C HIS A 23 -1.65 6.95 0.39
N ILE A 24 -1.50 7.60 1.55
CA ILE A 24 -2.52 8.25 2.38
C ILE A 24 -3.86 8.14 1.65
N ASP A 25 -4.76 7.20 1.94
CA ASP A 25 -5.55 7.17 3.16
C ASP A 25 -5.88 5.75 3.65
N ILE A 26 -6.10 4.80 2.73
CA ILE A 26 -6.70 3.50 3.09
C ILE A 26 -5.68 2.52 3.69
N SER A 27 -4.49 2.39 3.09
CA SER A 27 -3.44 1.48 3.60
C SER A 27 -2.88 1.96 4.93
N PHE A 28 -2.81 3.28 5.13
CA PHE A 28 -2.41 3.87 6.42
C PHE A 28 -3.46 3.60 7.50
N PHE A 29 -4.75 3.75 7.18
CA PHE A 29 -5.83 3.42 8.10
C PHE A 29 -5.85 1.94 8.50
N LEU A 30 -5.69 1.04 7.52
CA LEU A 30 -5.59 -0.41 7.76
C LEU A 30 -4.36 -0.79 8.59
N PHE A 31 -3.24 -0.11 8.37
CA PHE A 31 -2.02 -0.31 9.15
C PHE A 31 -2.15 0.19 10.58
N LEU A 32 -2.79 1.35 10.78
CA LEU A 32 -3.12 1.88 12.09
C LEU A 32 -4.08 0.96 12.85
N ALA A 33 -5.08 0.40 12.16
CA ALA A 33 -5.96 -0.62 12.71
C ALA A 33 -5.19 -1.86 13.17
N LEU A 34 -4.12 -2.25 12.46
CA LEU A 34 -3.25 -3.36 12.86
C LEU A 34 -2.50 -3.08 14.18
N ILE A 35 -2.04 -1.84 14.38
CA ILE A 35 -1.39 -1.43 15.64
C ILE A 35 -2.39 -1.49 16.78
N PHE A 36 -3.56 -0.89 16.60
CA PHE A 36 -4.60 -0.89 17.61
C PHE A 36 -5.00 -2.32 17.94
N LEU A 37 -5.15 -3.18 16.92
CA LEU A 37 -5.38 -4.59 17.13
C LEU A 37 -4.27 -5.26 17.94
N GLY A 38 -3.00 -4.97 17.64
CA GLY A 38 -1.86 -5.48 18.41
C GLY A 38 -1.86 -5.00 19.87
N PHE A 39 -2.26 -3.75 20.12
CA PHE A 39 -2.37 -3.21 21.47
C PHE A 39 -3.57 -3.81 22.23
N PHE A 40 -4.73 -3.90 21.60
CA PHE A 40 -5.93 -4.50 22.18
C PHE A 40 -5.79 -6.01 22.37
N SER A 41 -4.98 -6.70 21.55
CA SER A 41 -4.62 -8.11 21.71
C SER A 41 -3.88 -8.41 23.01
N LEU A 42 -3.32 -7.41 23.70
CA LEU A 42 -2.70 -7.60 25.01
C LEU A 42 -3.72 -7.68 26.15
N ASN A 43 -5.00 -7.39 25.88
CA ASN A 43 -6.07 -7.46 26.85
C ASN A 43 -6.90 -8.73 26.63
N ASP A 44 -6.82 -9.67 27.58
CA ASP A 44 -7.54 -10.95 27.53
C ASP A 44 -9.06 -10.79 27.34
N THR A 45 -9.65 -9.71 27.87
CA THR A 45 -11.09 -9.44 27.71
C THR A 45 -11.44 -9.12 26.25
N PHE A 46 -10.57 -8.38 25.56
CA PHE A 46 -10.76 -8.08 24.14
C PHE A 46 -10.55 -9.32 23.28
N VAL A 47 -9.54 -10.14 23.61
CA VAL A 47 -9.25 -11.40 22.92
C VAL A 47 -10.45 -12.35 23.01
N SER A 48 -11.01 -12.53 24.21
CA SER A 48 -12.18 -13.37 24.45
C SER A 48 -13.44 -12.83 23.75
N PHE A 49 -13.65 -11.50 23.77
CA PHE A 49 -14.76 -10.86 23.06
C PHE A 49 -14.71 -11.11 21.54
N ILE A 50 -13.53 -10.98 20.92
CA ILE A 50 -13.35 -11.27 19.50
C ILE A 50 -13.54 -12.76 19.22
N ALA A 51 -13.03 -13.65 20.08
CA ALA A 51 -13.20 -15.09 19.93
C ALA A 51 -14.68 -15.50 19.95
N ASP A 52 -15.46 -14.94 20.87
CA ASP A 52 -16.91 -15.16 20.97
C ASP A 52 -17.65 -14.63 19.73
N LEU A 53 -17.26 -13.44 19.24
CA LEU A 53 -17.85 -12.85 18.03
C LEU A 53 -17.65 -13.73 16.80
N PHE A 54 -16.47 -14.36 16.67
CA PHE A 54 -16.16 -15.31 15.60
C PHE A 54 -16.60 -16.75 15.93
N SER A 55 -17.15 -16.99 17.13
CA SER A 55 -17.53 -18.31 17.63
C SER A 55 -16.40 -19.34 17.56
N ILE A 56 -15.16 -18.90 17.84
CA ILE A 56 -13.96 -19.74 17.77
C ILE A 56 -13.57 -20.20 19.18
N LYS A 57 -13.49 -21.52 19.36
CA LYS A 57 -13.09 -22.17 20.63
C LYS A 57 -11.67 -21.81 21.12
N TYR A 58 -10.76 -21.42 20.21
CA TYR A 58 -9.39 -21.05 20.54
C TYR A 58 -9.18 -19.55 20.34
N GLU A 59 -9.21 -18.80 21.44
CA GLU A 59 -9.19 -17.33 21.40
C GLU A 59 -7.98 -16.72 20.68
N PRO A 60 -6.73 -17.23 20.86
CA PRO A 60 -5.57 -16.68 20.15
C PRO A 60 -5.65 -16.87 18.63
N ILE A 61 -6.32 -17.94 18.17
CA ILE A 61 -6.47 -18.22 16.74
C ILE A 61 -7.34 -17.16 16.06
N ALA A 62 -8.35 -16.62 16.78
CA ALA A 62 -9.25 -15.60 16.24
C ALA A 62 -8.48 -14.31 15.88
N ILE A 63 -7.54 -13.91 16.74
CA ILE A 63 -6.68 -12.74 16.51
C ILE A 63 -5.73 -12.98 15.34
N VAL A 64 -5.16 -14.19 15.21
CA VAL A 64 -4.30 -14.54 14.07
C VAL A 64 -5.08 -14.44 12.77
N PHE A 65 -6.30 -14.98 12.69
CA PHE A 65 -7.14 -14.86 11.50
C PHE A 65 -7.49 -13.41 11.17
N LEU A 66 -7.86 -12.62 12.18
CA LEU A 66 -8.15 -11.20 12.01
C LEU A 66 -6.94 -10.43 11.48
N THR A 67 -5.75 -10.75 12.01
CA THR A 67 -4.48 -10.16 11.56
C THR A 67 -4.19 -10.52 10.11
N ILE A 68 -4.31 -11.80 9.73
CA ILE A 68 -4.12 -12.27 8.34
C ILE A 68 -5.11 -11.56 7.41
N PHE A 69 -6.37 -11.41 7.81
CA PHE A 69 -7.39 -10.73 7.03
C PHE A 69 -7.00 -9.27 6.74
N ILE A 70 -6.55 -8.52 7.75
CA ILE A 70 -6.11 -7.14 7.57
C ILE A 70 -4.86 -7.07 6.69
N LEU A 71 -3.88 -7.97 6.89
CA LEU A 71 -2.71 -8.07 6.00
C LEU A 71 -3.12 -8.32 4.55
N LEU A 72 -4.09 -9.18 4.31
CA LEU A 72 -4.58 -9.49 2.96
C LEU A 72 -5.19 -8.24 2.32
N CYS A 73 -6.02 -7.50 3.05
CA CYS A 73 -6.61 -6.23 2.60
C CYS A 73 -5.54 -5.19 2.24
N ILE A 74 -4.46 -5.10 3.03
CA ILE A 74 -3.32 -4.21 2.73
C ILE A 74 -2.64 -4.64 1.43
N ASN A 75 -2.34 -5.94 1.28
CA ASN A 75 -1.67 -6.47 0.08
C ASN A 75 -2.51 -6.26 -1.19
N ILE A 76 -3.82 -6.51 -1.14
CA ILE A 76 -4.72 -6.31 -2.27
C ILE A 76 -4.77 -4.84 -2.67
N THR A 77 -4.90 -3.95 -1.67
CA THR A 77 -4.91 -2.50 -1.90
C THR A 77 -3.62 -2.03 -2.56
N LEU A 78 -2.48 -2.53 -2.07
CA LEU A 78 -1.17 -2.21 -2.61
C LEU A 78 -1.02 -2.71 -4.05
N LEU A 79 -1.48 -3.94 -4.33
CA LEU A 79 -1.45 -4.54 -5.66
C LEU A 79 -2.26 -3.72 -6.67
N ILE A 80 -3.51 -3.38 -6.33
CA ILE A 80 -4.39 -2.55 -7.19
C ILE A 80 -3.74 -1.20 -7.48
N PHE A 81 -3.07 -0.61 -6.50
CA PHE A 81 -2.40 0.67 -6.64
C PHE A 81 -1.20 0.61 -7.60
N ILE A 82 -0.35 -0.42 -7.46
CA ILE A 82 0.78 -0.65 -8.37
C ILE A 82 0.29 -0.83 -9.80
N THR A 83 -0.78 -1.59 -10.00
CA THR A 83 -1.40 -1.75 -11.33
C THR A 83 -1.86 -0.40 -11.89
N LYS A 84 -2.53 0.43 -11.08
CA LYS A 84 -2.98 1.77 -11.50
C LYS A 84 -1.81 2.71 -11.84
N ILE A 85 -0.72 2.67 -11.08
CA ILE A 85 0.50 3.44 -11.37
C ILE A 85 1.09 3.01 -12.70
N ASN A 86 1.29 1.71 -12.92
CA ASN A 86 1.89 1.20 -14.15
C ASN A 86 1.06 1.60 -15.38
N LEU A 87 -0.27 1.58 -15.28
CA LEU A 87 -1.15 2.05 -16.36
C LEU A 87 -0.99 3.56 -16.64
N LYS A 88 -0.86 4.39 -15.59
CA LYS A 88 -0.60 5.83 -15.75
C LYS A 88 0.77 6.10 -16.39
N HIS A 89 1.80 5.37 -16.00
CA HIS A 89 3.13 5.49 -16.60
C HIS A 89 3.13 5.08 -18.08
N ILE A 90 2.45 3.98 -18.44
CA ILE A 90 2.31 3.56 -19.84
C ILE A 90 1.57 4.61 -20.67
N ALA A 91 0.52 5.23 -20.12
CA ALA A 91 -0.21 6.30 -20.81
C ALA A 91 0.67 7.54 -21.04
N LEU A 92 1.52 7.89 -20.07
CA LEU A 92 2.48 9.00 -20.22
C LEU A 92 3.56 8.68 -21.26
N VAL A 93 4.15 7.47 -21.23
CA VAL A 93 5.15 7.05 -22.20
C VAL A 93 4.58 7.04 -23.63
N LYS A 94 3.33 6.57 -23.81
CA LYS A 94 2.65 6.62 -25.11
C LYS A 94 2.44 8.05 -25.62
N LYS A 95 2.11 9.00 -24.73
CA LYS A 95 1.99 10.41 -25.12
C LYS A 95 3.32 11.02 -25.53
N VAL A 96 4.39 10.70 -24.81
CA VAL A 96 5.75 11.17 -25.15
C VAL A 96 6.19 10.61 -26.51
N ALA A 97 5.99 9.30 -26.74
CA ALA A 97 6.32 8.68 -28.01
C ALA A 97 5.52 9.24 -29.20
N ALA A 98 4.25 9.62 -29.00
CA ALA A 98 3.45 10.26 -30.03
C ALA A 98 3.99 11.65 -30.41
N ILE A 99 4.47 12.42 -29.43
CA ILE A 99 5.07 13.74 -29.67
C ILE A 99 6.39 13.62 -30.43
N GLU A 100 7.23 12.64 -30.09
CA GLU A 100 8.50 12.40 -30.81
C GLU A 100 8.28 11.96 -32.26
N LEU A 101 7.27 11.12 -32.53
CA LEU A 101 6.91 10.72 -33.90
C LEU A 101 6.39 11.90 -34.73
N GLU A 102 5.63 12.81 -34.14
CA GLU A 102 5.17 14.03 -34.83
C GLU A 102 6.32 14.98 -35.15
N GLN A 103 7.31 15.11 -34.26
CA GLN A 103 8.52 15.90 -34.53
C GLN A 103 9.33 15.31 -35.69
N GLN A 104 9.57 14.00 -35.71
CA GLN A 104 10.31 13.34 -36.80
C GLN A 104 9.60 13.48 -38.15
N LYS A 105 8.27 13.33 -38.16
CA LYS A 105 7.48 13.49 -39.38
C LYS A 105 7.57 14.92 -39.95
N ASN A 106 7.57 15.94 -39.11
CA ASN A 106 7.72 17.33 -39.54
C ASN A 106 9.15 17.62 -40.04
N GLU A 107 10.17 17.01 -39.45
CA GLU A 107 11.55 17.13 -39.93
C GLU A 107 11.74 16.49 -41.32
N GLU A 108 11.13 15.32 -41.58
CA GLU A 108 11.18 14.68 -42.91
C GLU A 108 10.47 15.48 -44.01
N ILE A 109 9.31 16.08 -43.70
CA ILE A 109 8.59 16.93 -44.66
C ILE A 109 9.44 18.16 -45.03
N ASN A 110 9.99 18.84 -44.04
CA ASN A 110 10.83 20.03 -44.26
C ASN A 110 12.10 19.69 -45.08
N LYS A 111 12.67 18.49 -44.89
CA LYS A 111 13.83 18.03 -45.67
C LYS A 111 13.50 17.72 -47.13
N ASN A 112 12.28 17.29 -47.42
CA ASN A 112 11.81 17.08 -48.79
C ASN A 112 11.48 18.39 -49.51
N ASP A 113 10.99 19.41 -48.79
CA ASP A 113 10.71 20.73 -49.36
C ASP A 113 11.99 21.53 -49.70
N ILE A 114 13.11 21.24 -49.06
CA ILE A 114 14.42 21.89 -49.36
C ILE A 114 15.10 21.25 -50.60
N ASN A 115 14.72 20.02 -50.94
CA ASN A 115 15.34 19.26 -52.05
C ASN A 115 14.56 19.34 -53.38
N ASN A 116 13.49 20.14 -53.43
CA ASN A 116 12.64 20.34 -54.60
C ASN A 116 12.63 21.81 -55.03
#